data_AF-A0AA43LPN8-F1
#
_entry.id   AF-A0AA43LPN8-F1
#
_cell.length_a   1.000
_cell.length_b   1.000
_cell.length_c   1.000
_cell.angle_alpha   90.00
_cell.angle_beta   90.00
_cell.angle_gamma   90.00
#
_symmetry.space_group_name_H-M   'P 1'
#
loop_
_entity.id
_entity.type
_entity.pdbx_description
1 polymer ?
#
loop_
_entity_poly.entity_id
_entity_poly.type
_entity_poly.pdbx_seq_one_letter_code
_entity_poly.pdbx_strand_id
1 'polypeptide(L)'
;MGEDSQYKGELWTQQAIALLNLLSWEKIGDSGMDVEGTDNVEYGIDCLYSIKNPAKDIPESLIIEAKCYLTTSLSQSALQAWVDRLNLKISTLRGSKELFDRHPIFQEISDLKIGIIFIWFSNTDEYKSFRPRFREMVENITVSTKPLKSSIFNKIYIIDNDLISKLCSIHSVIKDFNEFKFYYPSSFINNRAVQRTSILSLDYIFSKFILGQSKDNSGAELNIVFYFGELNTQSFRLLKSVLLSFLFIDESRKLIIYKYHRDEEFRKIEPDIIKLYKEDNIDFEIKDMDSCRELPAFITNIK
;
A
#
# COMPACT_ATOMS: atom_id res chain seq x y z
N MET A 1 28.71 -14.53 3.24
CA MET A 1 28.11 -13.83 4.41
C MET A 1 27.73 -12.38 4.09
N GLY A 2 28.65 -11.50 3.67
CA GLY A 2 28.28 -10.14 3.21
C GLY A 2 27.59 -10.12 1.85
N GLU A 3 28.14 -10.84 0.87
CA GLU A 3 27.60 -10.96 -0.49
C GLU A 3 26.19 -11.57 -0.53
N ASP A 4 25.90 -12.60 0.27
CA ASP A 4 24.57 -13.21 0.36
C ASP A 4 23.52 -12.24 0.92
N SER A 5 23.93 -11.37 1.86
CA SER A 5 23.03 -10.38 2.46
C SER A 5 22.75 -9.24 1.48
N GLN A 6 23.76 -8.82 0.71
CA GLN A 6 23.60 -7.80 -0.32
C GLN A 6 22.71 -8.32 -1.46
N TYR A 7 22.98 -9.54 -1.96
CA TYR A 7 22.16 -10.18 -2.99
C TYR A 7 20.69 -10.30 -2.58
N LYS A 8 20.41 -10.70 -1.33
CA LYS A 8 19.03 -10.76 -0.80
C LYS A 8 18.35 -9.40 -0.75
N GLY A 9 19.10 -8.34 -0.43
CA GLY A 9 18.59 -6.96 -0.44
C GLY A 9 18.26 -6.47 -1.84
N GLU A 10 19.15 -6.71 -2.80
CA GLU A 10 18.95 -6.35 -4.21
C GLU A 10 17.77 -7.11 -4.81
N LEU A 11 17.68 -8.42 -4.59
CA LEU A 11 16.57 -9.25 -5.04
C LEU A 11 15.24 -8.75 -4.46
N TRP A 12 15.20 -8.44 -3.16
CA TRP A 12 14.00 -7.90 -2.53
C TRP A 12 13.60 -6.54 -3.10
N THR A 13 14.58 -5.69 -3.42
CA THR A 13 14.32 -4.39 -4.07
C THR A 13 13.61 -4.58 -5.41
N GLN A 14 14.06 -5.53 -6.24
CA GLN A 14 13.39 -5.84 -7.51
C GLN A 14 11.98 -6.39 -7.32
N GLN A 15 11.78 -7.24 -6.33
CA GLN A 15 10.48 -7.79 -5.97
C GLN A 15 9.50 -6.71 -5.48
N ALA A 16 9.98 -5.77 -4.67
CA ALA A 16 9.20 -4.61 -4.22
C ALA A 16 8.81 -3.72 -5.41
N ILE A 17 9.74 -3.43 -6.33
CA ILE A 17 9.48 -2.67 -7.55
C ILE A 17 8.37 -3.33 -8.38
N ALA A 18 8.49 -4.64 -8.63
CA ALA A 18 7.49 -5.35 -9.43
C ALA A 18 6.10 -5.28 -8.80
N LEU A 19 5.99 -5.49 -7.49
CA LEU A 19 4.70 -5.39 -6.79
C LEU A 19 4.07 -4.00 -6.91
N LEU A 20 4.86 -2.94 -6.73
CA LEU A 20 4.36 -1.57 -6.83
C LEU A 20 3.97 -1.20 -8.26
N ASN A 21 4.73 -1.66 -9.25
CA ASN A 21 4.41 -1.44 -10.66
C ASN A 21 3.09 -2.13 -11.07
N LEU A 22 2.80 -3.33 -10.52
CA LEU A 22 1.51 -4.01 -10.71
C LEU A 22 0.31 -3.21 -10.16
N LEU A 23 0.56 -2.22 -9.32
CA LEU A 23 -0.43 -1.31 -8.74
C LEU A 23 -0.41 0.09 -9.40
N SER A 24 0.21 0.19 -10.59
CA SER A 24 0.38 1.40 -11.40
C SER A 24 1.15 2.52 -10.69
N TRP A 25 2.12 2.19 -9.85
CA TRP A 25 3.10 3.15 -9.35
C TRP A 25 4.22 3.32 -10.36
N GLU A 26 4.72 4.55 -10.54
CA GLU A 26 5.72 4.87 -11.56
C GLU A 26 7.09 5.08 -10.92
N LYS A 27 8.05 4.21 -11.23
CA LYS A 27 9.43 4.36 -10.78
C LYS A 27 10.10 5.54 -11.50
N ILE A 28 10.86 6.32 -10.76
CA ILE A 28 11.69 7.41 -11.29
C ILE A 28 13.14 6.94 -11.32
N GLY A 29 13.74 6.89 -12.52
CA GLY A 29 15.15 6.51 -12.68
C GLY A 29 15.45 5.05 -12.35
N ASP A 30 16.73 4.79 -12.07
CA ASP A 30 17.25 3.46 -11.75
C ASP A 30 17.06 3.10 -10.27
N SER A 31 17.37 1.85 -9.89
CA SER A 31 17.39 1.40 -8.49
C SER A 31 18.81 1.38 -7.97
N GLY A 32 18.99 1.57 -6.66
CA GLY A 32 20.29 1.50 -6.00
C GLY A 32 21.23 2.61 -6.48
N MET A 33 20.77 3.86 -6.38
CA MET A 33 21.53 5.03 -6.82
C MET A 33 21.97 5.89 -5.64
N ASP A 34 23.15 6.48 -5.75
CA ASP A 34 23.61 7.51 -4.83
C ASP A 34 23.30 8.90 -5.41
N VAL A 35 22.76 9.78 -4.57
CA VAL A 35 22.46 11.18 -4.90
C VAL A 35 22.97 12.07 -3.77
N GLU A 36 23.71 13.12 -4.11
CA GLU A 36 24.22 14.11 -3.18
C GLU A 36 23.08 14.95 -2.59
N GLY A 37 23.05 15.11 -1.26
CA GLY A 37 22.11 16.00 -0.56
C GLY A 37 22.56 17.45 -0.55
N THR A 38 21.71 18.35 -0.05
CA THR A 38 22.06 19.77 0.17
C THR A 38 23.24 20.00 1.13
N ASP A 39 23.62 18.97 1.87
CA ASP A 39 24.76 18.92 2.80
C ASP A 39 26.06 18.40 2.14
N ASN A 40 26.05 18.17 0.82
CA ASN A 40 27.16 17.58 0.04
C ASN A 40 27.54 16.17 0.49
N VAL A 41 26.57 15.42 1.04
CA VAL A 41 26.74 14.01 1.42
C VAL A 41 25.96 13.15 0.44
N GLU A 42 26.57 12.08 -0.06
CA GLU A 42 25.88 11.09 -0.89
C GLU A 42 24.94 10.22 -0.04
N TYR A 43 23.70 10.08 -0.52
CA TYR A 43 22.70 9.20 0.05
C TYR A 43 22.32 8.13 -0.96
N GLY A 44 22.61 6.86 -0.64
CA GLY A 44 22.10 5.73 -1.41
C GLY A 44 20.59 5.62 -1.28
N ILE A 45 19.88 5.46 -2.40
CA ILE A 45 18.42 5.37 -2.52
C ILE A 45 18.10 4.06 -3.23
N ASP A 46 17.28 3.21 -2.60
CA ASP A 46 16.90 1.95 -3.24
C ASP A 46 16.01 2.24 -4.45
N CYS A 47 14.96 3.07 -4.31
CA CYS A 47 14.08 3.53 -5.40
C CYS A 47 13.48 4.92 -5.16
N LEU A 48 13.26 5.66 -6.24
CA LEU A 48 12.35 6.81 -6.29
C LEU A 48 11.07 6.45 -7.03
N TYR A 49 9.95 7.01 -6.59
CA TYR A 49 8.64 6.79 -7.18
C TYR A 49 7.85 8.09 -7.31
N SER A 50 6.95 8.11 -8.29
CA SER A 50 5.85 9.06 -8.43
C SER A 50 4.51 8.33 -8.32
N ILE A 51 3.56 8.91 -7.60
CA ILE A 51 2.19 8.40 -7.53
C ILE A 51 1.18 9.54 -7.70
N LYS A 52 0.25 9.38 -8.63
CA LYS A 52 -0.88 10.32 -8.75
C LYS A 52 -1.95 9.97 -7.72
N ASN A 53 -1.87 10.58 -6.54
CA ASN A 53 -2.92 10.48 -5.52
C ASN A 53 -4.20 11.16 -6.04
N PRO A 54 -5.34 10.46 -6.11
CA PRO A 54 -6.62 11.03 -6.57
C PRO A 54 -7.07 12.29 -5.81
N ALA A 55 -6.62 12.46 -4.56
CA ALA A 55 -6.91 13.62 -3.74
C ALA A 55 -6.07 14.88 -4.07
N LYS A 56 -5.13 14.79 -5.04
CA LYS A 56 -4.15 15.85 -5.35
C LYS A 56 -4.07 16.12 -6.85
N ASP A 57 -3.69 17.35 -7.20
CA ASP A 57 -3.56 17.78 -8.61
C ASP A 57 -2.24 17.33 -9.23
N ILE A 58 -1.17 17.41 -8.44
CA ILE A 58 0.17 16.99 -8.84
C ILE A 58 0.50 15.62 -8.24
N PRO A 59 1.23 14.75 -8.97
CA PRO A 59 1.75 13.51 -8.41
C PRO A 59 2.63 13.75 -7.20
N GLU A 60 2.65 12.79 -6.27
CA GLU A 60 3.52 12.83 -5.10
C GLU A 60 4.82 12.09 -5.38
N SER A 61 5.94 12.66 -4.94
CA SER A 61 7.25 12.00 -4.99
C SER A 61 7.55 11.26 -3.68
N LEU A 62 8.15 10.07 -3.80
CA LEU A 62 8.44 9.16 -2.70
C LEU A 62 9.84 8.55 -2.81
N ILE A 63 10.49 8.34 -1.67
CA ILE A 63 11.63 7.40 -1.54
C ILE A 63 11.11 6.09 -0.98
N ILE A 64 11.59 4.98 -1.53
CA ILE A 64 11.38 3.64 -0.98
C ILE A 64 12.71 3.05 -0.55
N GLU A 65 12.72 2.51 0.67
CA GLU A 65 13.82 1.75 1.26
C GLU A 65 13.38 0.30 1.46
N ALA A 66 13.94 -0.61 0.68
CA ALA A 66 13.67 -2.03 0.78
C ALA A 66 14.56 -2.65 1.88
N LYS A 67 13.96 -3.46 2.76
CA LYS A 67 14.69 -4.14 3.84
C LYS A 67 14.27 -5.61 3.91
N CYS A 68 15.20 -6.53 3.68
CA CYS A 68 14.97 -7.97 3.81
C CYS A 68 15.72 -8.50 5.04
N TYR A 69 14.99 -8.98 6.04
CA TYR A 69 15.54 -9.34 7.35
C TYR A 69 14.97 -10.65 7.88
N LEU A 70 15.62 -11.21 8.90
CA LEU A 70 15.01 -12.20 9.78
C LEU A 70 14.30 -11.49 10.94
N THR A 71 13.21 -12.05 11.46
CA THR A 71 12.52 -11.51 12.64
C THR A 71 13.44 -11.37 13.86
N THR A 72 14.42 -12.26 14.00
CA THR A 72 15.42 -12.26 15.07
C THR A 72 16.48 -11.16 14.93
N SER A 73 16.63 -10.59 13.74
CA SER A 73 17.64 -9.58 13.42
C SER A 73 17.12 -8.14 13.60
N LEU A 74 15.82 -7.96 13.87
CA LEU A 74 15.23 -6.64 14.05
C LEU A 74 15.08 -6.29 15.54
N SER A 75 15.62 -5.15 15.92
CA SER A 75 15.34 -4.49 17.20
C SER A 75 14.57 -3.18 16.98
N GLN A 76 13.94 -2.67 18.04
CA GLN A 76 13.30 -1.36 18.01
C GLN A 76 14.30 -0.23 17.71
N SER A 77 15.53 -0.31 18.24
CA SER A 77 16.60 0.66 17.95
C SER A 77 17.03 0.64 16.49
N ALA A 78 17.09 -0.53 15.86
CA ALA A 78 17.39 -0.65 14.44
C ALA A 78 16.27 -0.04 13.59
N LEU A 79 15.00 -0.29 13.93
CA LEU A 79 13.86 0.32 13.25
C LEU A 79 13.84 1.84 13.39
N GLN A 80 14.11 2.38 14.59
CA GLN A 80 14.24 3.82 14.83
C GLN A 80 15.36 4.42 13.98
N ALA A 81 16.52 3.78 13.91
CA ALA A 81 17.64 4.22 13.08
C ALA A 81 17.29 4.24 11.58
N TRP A 82 16.50 3.29 11.08
CA TRP A 82 16.03 3.29 9.69
C TRP A 82 15.11 4.48 9.42
N VAL A 83 14.17 4.74 10.33
CA VAL A 83 13.24 5.86 10.23
C VAL A 83 13.97 7.20 10.29
N ASP A 84 14.92 7.37 11.21
CA ASP A 84 15.72 8.58 11.34
C ASP A 84 16.58 8.83 10.10
N ARG A 85 17.22 7.78 9.56
CA ARG A 85 18.02 7.87 8.33
C ARG A 85 17.16 8.24 7.13
N LEU A 86 16.00 7.61 6.95
CA LEU A 86 15.09 7.94 5.86
C LEU A 86 14.52 9.36 6.00
N ASN A 87 14.21 9.77 7.22
CA ASN A 87 13.75 11.12 7.52
C ASN A 87 14.82 12.18 7.18
N LEU A 88 16.08 11.93 7.55
CA LEU A 88 17.20 12.79 7.19
C LEU A 88 17.36 12.87 5.66
N LYS A 89 17.37 11.72 4.99
CA LYS A 89 17.51 11.59 3.53
C LYS A 89 16.46 12.39 2.76
N ILE A 90 15.18 12.28 3.14
CA ILE A 90 14.11 13.09 2.54
C ILE A 90 14.39 14.58 2.71
N SER A 91 14.88 14.98 3.88
CA SER A 91 15.11 16.38 4.23
C SER A 91 16.26 16.99 3.41
N THR A 92 17.35 16.24 3.22
CA THR A 92 18.53 16.70 2.49
C THR A 92 18.36 16.61 0.98
N LEU A 93 17.59 15.64 0.48
CA LEU A 93 17.34 15.47 -0.95
C LEU A 93 16.22 16.37 -1.50
N ARG A 94 15.25 16.79 -0.70
CA ARG A 94 14.14 17.67 -1.14
C ARG A 94 14.59 18.91 -1.90
N GLY A 95 15.72 19.49 -1.51
CA GLY A 95 16.31 20.67 -2.15
C GLY A 95 17.61 20.39 -2.89
N SER A 96 17.98 19.11 -3.09
CA SER A 96 19.25 18.76 -3.73
C SER A 96 19.22 19.12 -5.20
N LYS A 97 20.15 19.95 -5.64
CA LYS A 97 20.30 20.28 -7.06
C LYS A 97 20.56 19.03 -7.91
N GLU A 98 21.38 18.10 -7.42
CA GLU A 98 21.68 16.86 -8.14
C GLU A 98 20.40 16.05 -8.41
N LEU A 99 19.50 15.95 -7.43
CA LEU A 99 18.24 15.24 -7.61
C LEU A 99 17.42 15.82 -8.78
N PHE A 100 17.28 17.15 -8.85
CA PHE A 100 16.53 17.82 -9.92
C PHE A 100 17.23 17.74 -11.27
N ASP A 101 18.57 17.88 -11.31
CA ASP A 101 19.36 17.80 -12.53
C ASP A 101 19.31 16.38 -13.13
N ARG A 102 19.40 15.35 -12.27
CA ARG A 102 19.36 13.94 -12.66
C ARG A 102 17.96 13.46 -13.02
N HIS A 103 16.94 14.01 -12.36
CA HIS A 103 15.54 13.65 -12.55
C HIS A 103 14.66 14.89 -12.75
N PRO A 104 14.61 15.46 -13.97
CA PRO A 104 13.83 16.68 -14.25
C PRO A 104 12.34 16.59 -13.92
N ILE A 105 11.77 15.38 -13.84
CA ILE A 105 10.37 15.15 -13.42
C ILE A 105 10.04 15.78 -12.04
N PHE A 106 11.03 15.98 -11.17
CA PHE A 106 10.85 16.68 -9.89
C PHE A 106 10.40 18.14 -10.03
N GLN A 107 10.46 18.72 -11.23
CA GLN A 107 9.89 20.04 -11.55
C GLN A 107 8.36 20.00 -11.78
N GLU A 108 7.79 18.82 -12.03
CA GLU A 108 6.38 18.63 -12.40
C GLU A 108 5.55 17.89 -11.32
N ILE A 109 6.21 17.40 -10.27
CA ILE A 109 5.61 16.63 -9.18
C ILE A 109 5.85 17.33 -7.83
N SER A 110 5.23 16.84 -6.76
CA SER A 110 5.36 17.45 -5.45
C SER A 110 6.78 17.35 -4.89
N ASP A 111 7.14 18.28 -4.00
CA ASP A 111 8.32 18.16 -3.15
C ASP A 111 8.42 16.81 -2.47
N LEU A 112 9.65 16.30 -2.37
CA LEU A 112 9.95 15.03 -1.71
C LEU A 112 9.68 15.12 -0.22
N LYS A 113 8.65 14.41 0.25
CA LYS A 113 8.24 14.40 1.66
C LYS A 113 7.72 13.07 2.18
N ILE A 114 7.67 12.06 1.32
CA ILE A 114 7.19 10.73 1.68
C ILE A 114 8.34 9.74 1.59
N GLY A 115 8.51 8.96 2.66
CA GLY A 115 9.39 7.81 2.71
C GLY A 115 8.58 6.55 3.00
N ILE A 116 8.95 5.45 2.37
CA ILE A 116 8.38 4.14 2.64
C ILE A 116 9.52 3.18 3.01
N ILE A 117 9.42 2.55 4.17
CA ILE A 117 10.26 1.38 4.50
C ILE A 117 9.45 0.15 4.13
N PHE A 118 9.92 -0.58 3.12
CA PHE A 118 9.27 -1.76 2.55
C PHE A 118 9.99 -3.02 3.04
N ILE A 119 9.46 -3.62 4.11
CA ILE A 119 10.13 -4.66 4.89
C ILE A 119 9.57 -6.03 4.57
N TRP A 120 10.46 -6.96 4.19
CA TRP A 120 10.15 -8.38 4.11
C TRP A 120 10.95 -9.17 5.15
N PHE A 121 10.23 -9.86 6.03
CA PHE A 121 10.80 -10.86 6.91
C PHE A 121 10.85 -12.20 6.19
N SER A 122 12.06 -12.69 5.87
CA SER A 122 12.23 -13.87 5.03
C SER A 122 11.87 -15.19 5.73
N ASN A 123 11.78 -15.17 7.06
CA ASN A 123 11.31 -16.29 7.87
C ASN A 123 9.82 -16.11 8.19
N THR A 124 8.99 -16.41 7.19
CA THR A 124 7.55 -16.10 7.13
C THR A 124 6.73 -16.80 8.21
N ASP A 125 7.13 -17.99 8.62
CA ASP A 125 6.43 -18.75 9.65
C ASP A 125 6.56 -18.09 11.03
N GLU A 126 7.76 -17.62 11.38
CA GLU A 126 8.01 -16.89 12.62
C GLU A 126 7.47 -15.44 12.58
N TYR A 127 7.33 -14.85 11.39
CA TYR A 127 6.74 -13.53 11.26
C TYR A 127 5.34 -13.46 11.87
N LYS A 128 4.52 -14.51 11.73
CA LYS A 128 3.14 -14.51 12.27
C LYS A 128 3.10 -14.29 13.78
N SER A 129 4.00 -14.94 14.53
CA SER A 129 4.09 -14.78 15.99
C SER A 129 4.87 -13.52 16.39
N PHE A 130 5.81 -13.06 15.56
CA PHE A 130 6.55 -11.83 15.78
C PHE A 130 5.71 -10.56 15.52
N ARG A 131 4.73 -10.62 14.64
CA ARG A 131 3.99 -9.46 14.15
C ARG A 131 3.35 -8.57 15.23
N PRO A 132 2.71 -9.09 16.29
CA PRO A 132 2.19 -8.23 17.36
C PRO A 132 3.29 -7.38 18.01
N ARG A 133 4.46 -7.98 18.29
CA ARG A 133 5.63 -7.28 18.81
C ARG A 133 6.18 -6.27 17.80
N PHE A 134 6.21 -6.62 16.52
CA PHE A 134 6.62 -5.68 15.47
C PHE A 134 5.70 -4.45 15.40
N ARG A 135 4.38 -4.64 15.52
CA ARG A 135 3.42 -3.52 15.59
C ARG A 135 3.67 -2.62 16.80
N GLU A 136 3.89 -3.22 17.97
CA GLU A 136 4.27 -2.47 19.17
C GLU A 136 5.58 -1.68 18.96
N MET A 137 6.58 -2.27 18.27
CA MET A 137 7.80 -1.55 17.93
C MET A 137 7.50 -0.33 17.04
N VAL A 138 6.68 -0.50 15.99
CA VAL A 138 6.25 0.58 15.07
C VAL A 138 5.50 1.68 15.80
N GLU A 139 4.57 1.33 16.70
CA GLU A 139 3.80 2.29 17.51
C GLU A 139 4.69 3.12 18.46
N ASN A 140 5.81 2.55 18.90
CA ASN A 140 6.78 3.22 19.77
C ASN A 140 7.91 3.96 19.01
N ILE A 141 7.89 3.97 17.67
CA ILE A 141 8.83 4.78 16.91
C ILE A 141 8.47 6.25 17.02
N THR A 142 9.50 7.08 17.22
CA THR A 142 9.36 8.54 17.21
C THR A 142 9.86 9.09 15.88
N VAL A 143 9.17 10.09 15.34
CA VAL A 143 9.63 10.83 14.17
C VAL A 143 9.82 12.28 14.60
N SER A 144 10.99 12.85 14.28
CA SER A 144 11.22 14.26 14.56
C SER A 144 10.19 15.12 13.83
N THR A 145 9.35 15.82 14.59
CA THR A 145 8.32 16.73 14.07
C THR A 145 8.83 18.17 13.93
N LYS A 146 10.14 18.41 14.02
CA LYS A 146 10.66 19.75 13.78
C LYS A 146 10.33 20.14 12.33
N PRO A 147 9.47 21.15 12.10
CA PRO A 147 9.16 21.56 10.75
C PRO A 147 10.46 22.02 10.10
N LEU A 148 10.78 21.42 8.95
CA LEU A 148 11.78 22.01 8.07
C LEU A 148 11.20 23.34 7.58
N LYS A 149 12.07 24.30 7.24
CA LYS A 149 11.70 25.64 6.73
C LYS A 149 10.42 25.52 5.90
N SER A 150 9.35 26.23 6.28
CA SER A 150 7.98 26.25 5.66
C SER A 150 6.89 25.29 6.18
N SER A 151 6.96 24.75 7.40
CA SER A 151 5.87 23.93 8.00
C SER A 151 5.58 22.62 7.26
N ILE A 152 6.55 22.11 6.49
CA ILE A 152 6.46 20.83 5.78
C ILE A 152 6.97 19.72 6.70
N PHE A 153 6.13 18.70 6.90
CA PHE A 153 6.46 17.51 7.67
C PHE A 153 6.72 16.32 6.74
N ASN A 154 7.74 15.54 7.07
CA ASN A 154 8.01 14.28 6.40
C ASN A 154 7.01 13.24 6.90
N LYS A 155 6.57 12.37 6.01
CA LYS A 155 5.73 11.21 6.34
C LYS A 155 6.51 9.94 6.05
N ILE A 156 6.70 9.12 7.07
CA ILE A 156 7.33 7.81 6.94
C ILE A 156 6.26 6.74 7.10
N TYR A 157 6.14 5.89 6.10
CA TYR A 157 5.25 4.73 6.10
C TYR A 157 6.08 3.46 6.22
N ILE A 158 5.54 2.46 6.91
CA ILE A 158 6.16 1.16 7.06
C ILE A 158 5.20 0.13 6.48
N ILE A 159 5.66 -0.62 5.48
CA ILE A 159 4.91 -1.69 4.83
C ILE A 159 5.62 -3.00 5.17
N ASP A 160 4.91 -3.91 5.85
CA ASP A 160 5.43 -5.21 6.30
C ASP A 160 4.80 -6.38 5.54
N ASN A 161 5.20 -7.62 5.85
CA ASN A 161 4.72 -8.81 5.13
C ASN A 161 3.19 -8.88 5.06
N ASP A 162 2.42 -8.52 6.11
CA ASP A 162 0.96 -8.58 6.05
C ASP A 162 0.37 -7.60 5.02
N LEU A 163 0.91 -6.38 4.95
CA LEU A 163 0.48 -5.43 3.92
C LEU A 163 0.94 -5.89 2.53
N ILE A 164 2.18 -6.39 2.39
CA ILE A 164 2.70 -6.95 1.13
C ILE A 164 1.81 -8.09 0.63
N SER A 165 1.44 -9.02 1.52
CA SER A 165 0.54 -10.13 1.19
C SER A 165 -0.84 -9.62 0.77
N LYS A 166 -1.41 -8.61 1.45
CA LYS A 166 -2.66 -7.98 1.01
C LYS A 166 -2.56 -7.41 -0.39
N LEU A 167 -1.48 -6.70 -0.70
CA LEU A 167 -1.25 -6.14 -2.03
C LEU A 167 -1.15 -7.24 -3.10
N CYS A 168 -0.45 -8.33 -2.80
CA CYS A 168 -0.37 -9.51 -3.68
C CYS A 168 -1.75 -10.16 -3.91
N SER A 169 -2.56 -10.27 -2.86
CA SER A 169 -3.90 -10.84 -2.92
C SER A 169 -4.87 -9.95 -3.69
N ILE A 170 -4.80 -8.62 -3.50
CA ILE A 170 -5.55 -7.65 -4.30
C ILE A 170 -5.21 -7.82 -5.78
N HIS A 171 -3.92 -7.83 -6.13
CA HIS A 171 -3.51 -8.01 -7.52
C HIS A 171 -3.97 -9.35 -8.11
N SER A 172 -3.90 -10.43 -7.32
CA SER A 172 -4.35 -11.76 -7.73
C SER A 172 -5.84 -11.81 -8.05
N VAL A 173 -6.66 -10.97 -7.42
CA VAL A 173 -8.08 -10.83 -7.76
C VAL A 173 -8.26 -9.88 -8.95
N ILE A 174 -7.54 -8.75 -8.97
CA ILE A 174 -7.67 -7.74 -10.03
C ILE A 174 -7.33 -8.29 -11.41
N LYS A 175 -6.31 -9.15 -11.51
CA LYS A 175 -5.84 -9.69 -12.80
C LYS A 175 -6.89 -10.55 -13.53
N ASP A 176 -7.90 -11.05 -12.80
CA ASP A 176 -8.99 -11.86 -13.37
C ASP A 176 -10.10 -10.98 -13.98
N PHE A 177 -9.97 -9.65 -13.85
CA PHE A 177 -10.89 -8.67 -14.42
C PHE A 177 -10.26 -7.93 -15.61
N ASN A 178 -11.03 -7.75 -16.68
CA ASN A 178 -10.55 -7.09 -17.90
C ASN A 178 -10.36 -5.56 -17.76
N GLU A 179 -11.18 -4.88 -16.94
CA GLU A 179 -11.21 -3.41 -16.86
C GLU A 179 -11.32 -2.89 -15.42
N PHE A 180 -10.59 -3.50 -14.48
CA PHE A 180 -10.66 -3.06 -13.09
C PHE A 180 -10.10 -1.65 -12.89
N LYS A 181 -10.82 -0.82 -12.11
CA LYS A 181 -10.38 0.48 -11.63
C LYS A 181 -10.67 0.63 -10.14
N PHE A 182 -9.71 1.14 -9.38
CA PHE A 182 -9.95 1.62 -8.03
C PHE A 182 -10.90 2.83 -8.09
N TYR A 183 -11.91 2.79 -7.23
CA TYR A 183 -12.93 3.82 -7.12
C TYR A 183 -12.63 4.70 -5.91
N TYR A 184 -12.55 6.01 -6.12
CA TYR A 184 -12.28 6.98 -5.07
C TYR A 184 -13.50 7.90 -4.88
N PRO A 185 -14.28 7.72 -3.80
CA PRO A 185 -15.46 8.54 -3.54
C PRO A 185 -15.06 9.97 -3.20
N SER A 186 -15.90 10.93 -3.59
CA SER A 186 -15.64 12.37 -3.40
C SER A 186 -15.24 12.75 -1.97
N SER A 187 -15.94 12.18 -0.99
CA SER A 187 -15.69 12.36 0.45
C SER A 187 -14.29 11.93 0.89
N PHE A 188 -13.68 10.97 0.20
CA PHE A 188 -12.33 10.48 0.48
C PHE A 188 -11.24 11.34 -0.19
N ILE A 189 -11.58 12.08 -1.24
CA ILE A 189 -10.63 12.84 -2.07
C ILE A 189 -10.87 14.35 -1.99
N ASN A 190 -11.13 14.86 -0.78
CA ASN A 190 -11.30 16.29 -0.49
C ASN A 190 -12.45 16.95 -1.30
N ASN A 191 -13.60 16.26 -1.42
CA ASN A 191 -14.79 16.72 -2.14
C ASN A 191 -14.53 16.99 -3.65
N ARG A 192 -13.50 16.38 -4.22
CA ARG A 192 -13.27 16.36 -5.67
C ARG A 192 -14.27 15.44 -6.36
N ALA A 193 -14.45 15.61 -7.67
CA ALA A 193 -15.25 14.68 -8.46
C ALA A 193 -14.72 13.25 -8.31
N VAL A 194 -15.64 12.28 -8.18
CA VAL A 194 -15.32 10.85 -8.05
C VAL A 194 -14.32 10.43 -9.12
N GLN A 195 -13.27 9.72 -8.71
CA GLN A 195 -12.23 9.25 -9.63
C GLN A 195 -12.22 7.73 -9.74
N ARG A 196 -11.88 7.25 -10.93
CA ARG A 196 -11.67 5.83 -11.25
C ARG A 196 -10.32 5.70 -11.93
N THR A 197 -9.38 4.99 -11.31
CA THR A 197 -8.00 4.89 -11.80
C THR A 197 -7.42 3.50 -11.55
N SER A 198 -6.41 3.09 -12.32
CA SER A 198 -5.65 1.86 -12.04
C SER A 198 -4.66 2.01 -10.88
N ILE A 199 -4.44 3.25 -10.42
CA ILE A 199 -3.48 3.57 -9.36
C ILE A 199 -4.08 3.27 -8.00
N LEU A 200 -3.40 2.42 -7.21
CA LEU A 200 -3.71 2.23 -5.80
C LEU A 200 -3.03 3.32 -4.97
N SER A 201 -3.81 4.24 -4.38
CA SER A 201 -3.28 5.31 -3.54
C SER A 201 -2.63 4.77 -2.26
N LEU A 202 -1.69 5.53 -1.72
CA LEU A 202 -1.06 5.21 -0.44
C LEU A 202 -2.08 5.09 0.70
N ASP A 203 -3.10 5.96 0.74
CA ASP A 203 -4.14 5.91 1.77
C ASP A 203 -4.94 4.59 1.69
N TYR A 204 -5.19 4.08 0.49
CA TYR A 204 -5.84 2.79 0.30
C TYR A 204 -4.99 1.60 0.73
N ILE A 205 -3.65 1.64 0.59
CA ILE A 205 -2.76 0.58 1.08
C ILE A 205 -2.98 0.32 2.59
N PHE A 206 -3.22 1.37 3.37
CA PHE A 206 -3.41 1.29 4.82
C PHE A 206 -4.89 1.21 5.25
N SER A 207 -5.83 1.24 4.31
CA SER A 207 -7.26 1.28 4.60
C SER A 207 -7.81 -0.10 5.01
N LYS A 208 -8.89 -0.10 5.81
CA LYS A 208 -9.61 -1.32 6.18
C LYS A 208 -10.47 -1.87 5.05
N PHE A 209 -10.76 -1.06 4.04
CA PHE A 209 -11.40 -1.51 2.82
C PHE A 209 -10.91 -0.67 1.63
N ILE A 210 -10.97 -1.24 0.44
CA ILE A 210 -10.62 -0.60 -0.82
C ILE A 210 -11.78 -0.80 -1.77
N LEU A 211 -12.17 0.27 -2.46
CA LEU A 211 -13.28 0.25 -3.42
C LEU A 211 -12.74 0.10 -4.83
N GLY A 212 -13.41 -0.72 -5.61
CA GLY A 212 -13.10 -0.99 -7.00
C GLY A 212 -14.36 -1.12 -7.84
N GLN A 213 -14.23 -0.85 -9.12
CA GLN A 213 -15.27 -1.12 -10.10
C GLN A 213 -14.67 -1.89 -11.25
N SER A 214 -15.46 -2.79 -11.81
CA SER A 214 -15.10 -3.58 -12.97
C SER A 214 -16.34 -3.90 -13.79
N LYS A 215 -16.13 -4.60 -14.90
CA LYS A 215 -17.20 -5.28 -15.63
C LYS A 215 -16.96 -6.78 -15.57
N ASP A 216 -18.03 -7.54 -15.47
CA ASP A 216 -17.95 -8.99 -15.65
C ASP A 216 -17.77 -9.37 -17.14
N ASN A 217 -17.67 -10.66 -17.42
CA ASN A 217 -17.50 -11.17 -18.79
C ASN A 217 -18.71 -10.89 -19.71
N SER A 218 -19.88 -10.60 -19.13
CA SER A 218 -21.08 -10.21 -19.88
C SER A 218 -21.16 -8.70 -20.13
N GLY A 219 -20.25 -7.92 -19.54
CA GLY A 219 -20.22 -6.46 -19.59
C GLY A 219 -21.03 -5.79 -18.48
N ALA A 220 -21.63 -6.56 -17.56
CA ALA A 220 -22.37 -6.02 -16.43
C ALA A 220 -21.43 -5.35 -15.42
N GLU A 221 -21.81 -4.18 -14.93
CA GLU A 221 -20.99 -3.40 -14.00
C GLU A 221 -21.01 -4.01 -12.60
N LEU A 222 -19.82 -4.12 -12.01
CA LEU A 222 -19.59 -4.70 -10.69
C LEU A 222 -19.00 -3.65 -9.74
N ASN A 223 -19.54 -3.59 -8.53
CA ASN A 223 -18.93 -2.91 -7.41
C ASN A 223 -18.15 -3.92 -6.58
N ILE A 224 -16.87 -3.67 -6.38
CA ILE A 224 -15.93 -4.57 -5.70
C ILE A 224 -15.42 -3.89 -4.43
N VAL A 225 -15.43 -4.61 -3.32
CA VAL A 225 -14.83 -4.16 -2.06
C VAL A 225 -13.80 -5.18 -1.62
N PHE A 226 -12.53 -4.77 -1.52
CA PHE A 226 -11.54 -5.55 -0.79
C PHE A 226 -11.63 -5.20 0.69
N TYR A 227 -11.90 -6.17 1.55
CA TYR A 227 -12.19 -5.95 2.96
C TYR A 227 -11.13 -6.60 3.87
N PHE A 228 -10.54 -5.75 4.73
CA PHE A 228 -9.46 -6.07 5.68
C PHE A 228 -9.84 -5.73 7.13
N GLY A 229 -11.13 -5.46 7.38
CA GLY A 229 -11.67 -5.20 8.71
C GLY A 229 -11.96 -6.49 9.48
N GLU A 230 -12.58 -6.32 10.65
CA GLU A 230 -12.99 -7.44 11.49
C GLU A 230 -14.15 -8.22 10.87
N LEU A 231 -14.15 -9.53 11.09
CA LEU A 231 -15.16 -10.45 10.57
C LEU A 231 -16.30 -10.63 11.58
N ASN A 232 -17.04 -9.55 11.83
CA ASN A 232 -18.22 -9.55 12.70
C ASN A 232 -19.36 -8.73 12.10
N THR A 233 -20.60 -9.04 12.49
CA THR A 233 -21.81 -8.40 11.93
C THR A 233 -21.80 -6.89 12.09
N GLN A 234 -21.27 -6.37 13.19
CA GLN A 234 -21.22 -4.93 13.43
C GLN A 234 -20.30 -4.19 12.45
N SER A 235 -19.15 -4.79 12.12
CA SER A 235 -18.24 -4.22 11.13
C SER A 235 -18.83 -4.22 9.72
N PHE A 236 -19.58 -5.26 9.36
CA PHE A 236 -20.30 -5.30 8.07
C PHE A 236 -21.48 -4.32 8.01
N ARG A 237 -22.16 -4.04 9.13
CA ARG A 237 -23.15 -2.95 9.22
C ARG A 237 -22.50 -1.59 9.00
N LEU A 238 -21.37 -1.34 9.66
CA LEU A 238 -20.62 -0.10 9.47
C LEU A 238 -20.16 0.05 8.01
N LEU A 239 -19.62 -1.02 7.43
CA LEU A 239 -19.24 -1.03 6.01
C LEU A 239 -20.43 -0.66 5.13
N LYS A 240 -21.58 -1.32 5.29
CA LYS A 240 -22.81 -0.99 4.53
C LYS A 240 -23.16 0.49 4.62
N SER A 241 -23.17 1.06 5.83
CA SER A 241 -23.46 2.48 6.05
C SER A 241 -22.46 3.41 5.34
N VAL A 242 -21.17 3.04 5.32
CA VAL A 242 -20.13 3.80 4.63
C VAL A 242 -20.28 3.69 3.12
N LEU A 243 -20.57 2.51 2.57
CA LEU A 243 -20.78 2.33 1.14
C LEU A 243 -22.01 3.11 0.65
N LEU A 244 -23.09 3.16 1.44
CA LEU A 244 -24.26 3.98 1.17
C LEU A 244 -23.94 5.48 1.22
N SER A 245 -23.18 5.95 2.22
CA SER A 245 -22.80 7.37 2.32
C SER A 245 -21.90 7.82 1.17
N PHE A 246 -21.17 6.89 0.56
CA PHE A 246 -20.36 7.12 -0.63
C PHE A 246 -21.13 7.02 -1.94
N LEU A 247 -22.44 6.70 -1.89
CA LEU A 247 -23.26 6.36 -3.07
C LEU A 247 -22.59 5.29 -3.93
N PHE A 248 -21.88 4.37 -3.29
CA PHE A 248 -21.15 3.31 -3.99
C PHE A 248 -22.04 2.10 -4.27
N ILE A 249 -23.11 1.91 -3.50
CA ILE A 249 -24.10 0.87 -3.75
C ILE A 249 -25.18 1.43 -4.66
N ASP A 250 -25.52 0.69 -5.71
CA ASP A 250 -26.65 0.99 -6.58
C ASP A 250 -27.34 -0.31 -7.05
N GLU A 251 -28.62 -0.24 -7.37
CA GLU A 251 -29.44 -1.41 -7.72
C GLU A 251 -29.03 -2.06 -9.06
N SER A 252 -28.35 -1.33 -9.94
CA SER A 252 -27.91 -1.82 -11.25
C SER A 252 -26.56 -2.55 -11.21
N ARG A 253 -25.84 -2.51 -10.08
CA ARG A 253 -24.52 -3.11 -9.93
C ARG A 253 -24.47 -4.10 -8.79
N LYS A 254 -24.08 -5.32 -9.12
CA LYS A 254 -23.78 -6.34 -8.11
C LYS A 254 -22.61 -5.91 -7.24
N LEU A 255 -22.76 -6.04 -5.92
CA LEU A 255 -21.72 -5.83 -4.92
C LEU A 255 -21.02 -7.16 -4.58
N ILE A 256 -19.70 -7.18 -4.76
CA ILE A 256 -18.84 -8.30 -4.40
C ILE A 256 -17.87 -7.85 -3.31
N ILE A 257 -17.97 -8.45 -2.12
CA ILE A 257 -17.00 -8.22 -1.05
C ILE A 257 -15.98 -9.36 -1.02
N TYR A 258 -14.73 -9.04 -1.33
CA TYR A 258 -13.59 -9.91 -1.16
C TYR A 258 -13.03 -9.76 0.25
N LYS A 259 -13.24 -10.74 1.13
CA LYS A 259 -12.66 -10.75 2.48
C LYS A 259 -11.26 -11.36 2.46
N TYR A 260 -10.31 -10.68 3.09
CA TYR A 260 -8.93 -11.14 3.17
C TYR A 260 -8.70 -12.16 4.27
N HIS A 261 -9.29 -11.94 5.44
CA HIS A 261 -9.13 -12.85 6.58
C HIS A 261 -10.01 -14.09 6.41
N ARG A 262 -9.45 -15.25 6.75
CA ARG A 262 -10.19 -16.51 6.89
C ARG A 262 -10.44 -16.74 8.37
N ASP A 263 -11.72 -16.87 8.72
CA ASP A 263 -12.18 -17.22 10.05
C ASP A 263 -13.27 -18.28 9.88
N GLU A 264 -13.08 -19.45 10.48
CA GLU A 264 -14.06 -20.55 10.39
C GLU A 264 -15.39 -20.17 11.04
N GLU A 265 -15.34 -19.33 12.07
CA GLU A 265 -16.51 -18.82 12.76
C GLU A 265 -17.31 -17.84 11.90
N PHE A 266 -16.68 -17.25 10.85
CA PHE A 266 -17.38 -16.37 9.92
C PHE A 266 -18.57 -17.06 9.25
N ARG A 267 -18.47 -18.39 8.99
CA ARG A 267 -19.55 -19.17 8.39
C ARG A 267 -20.85 -19.11 9.21
N LYS A 268 -20.74 -18.88 10.53
CA LYS A 268 -21.90 -18.78 11.43
C LYS A 268 -22.65 -17.45 11.27
N ILE A 269 -21.95 -16.38 10.91
CA ILE A 269 -22.52 -15.03 10.78
C ILE A 269 -22.74 -14.59 9.32
N GLU A 270 -22.13 -15.28 8.36
CA GLU A 270 -22.25 -15.00 6.93
C GLU A 270 -23.72 -14.94 6.45
N PRO A 271 -24.63 -15.87 6.84
CA PRO A 271 -26.04 -15.77 6.45
C PRO A 271 -26.72 -14.49 6.93
N ASP A 272 -26.41 -14.03 8.15
CA ASP A 272 -26.96 -12.81 8.71
C ASP A 272 -26.44 -11.56 7.99
N ILE A 273 -25.16 -11.57 7.58
CA ILE A 273 -24.58 -10.50 6.77
C ILE A 273 -25.22 -10.48 5.39
N ILE A 274 -25.41 -11.62 4.73
CA ILE A 274 -26.10 -11.68 3.44
C ILE A 274 -27.52 -11.14 3.55
N LYS A 275 -28.25 -11.55 4.60
CA LYS A 275 -29.60 -11.04 4.88
C LYS A 275 -29.60 -9.52 5.08
N LEU A 276 -28.67 -9.00 5.87
CA LEU A 276 -28.53 -7.56 6.13
C LEU A 276 -28.41 -6.74 4.84
N TYR A 277 -27.68 -7.20 3.82
CA TYR A 277 -27.55 -6.47 2.56
C TYR A 277 -28.78 -6.66 1.65
N LYS A 278 -29.32 -7.87 1.59
CA LYS A 278 -30.50 -8.19 0.76
C LYS A 278 -31.80 -7.52 1.24
N GLU A 279 -31.94 -7.24 2.53
CA GLU A 279 -33.08 -6.49 3.08
C GLU A 279 -33.22 -5.08 2.47
N ASP A 280 -32.13 -4.51 1.93
CA ASP A 280 -32.12 -3.22 1.22
C ASP A 280 -32.04 -3.40 -0.31
N ASN A 281 -32.45 -4.56 -0.85
CA ASN A 281 -32.41 -4.89 -2.28
C ASN A 281 -31.02 -4.82 -2.93
N ILE A 282 -29.94 -5.02 -2.15
CA ILE A 282 -28.58 -5.02 -2.68
C ILE A 282 -28.25 -6.41 -3.20
N ASP A 283 -27.97 -6.54 -4.51
CA ASP A 283 -27.40 -7.77 -5.05
C ASP A 283 -25.96 -7.94 -4.54
N PHE A 284 -25.72 -9.01 -3.80
CA PHE A 284 -24.63 -9.11 -2.85
C PHE A 284 -24.05 -10.52 -2.79
N GLU A 285 -22.72 -10.62 -2.89
CA GLU A 285 -21.97 -11.84 -2.59
C GLU A 285 -20.68 -11.55 -1.82
N ILE A 286 -20.23 -12.54 -1.05
CA ILE A 286 -18.95 -12.52 -0.35
C ILE A 286 -18.04 -13.59 -0.96
N LYS A 287 -16.78 -13.24 -1.18
CA LYS A 287 -15.74 -14.13 -1.68
C LYS A 287 -14.51 -14.08 -0.78
N ASP A 288 -13.81 -15.19 -0.68
CA ASP A 288 -12.50 -15.25 -0.04
C ASP A 288 -11.40 -14.78 -0.98
N MET A 289 -10.44 -14.02 -0.45
CA MET A 289 -9.16 -13.80 -1.10
C MET A 289 -8.19 -14.92 -0.69
N ASP A 290 -7.27 -15.25 -1.58
CA ASP A 290 -6.11 -16.05 -1.19
C ASP A 290 -5.17 -15.23 -0.35
N SER A 291 -4.75 -15.76 0.80
CA SER A 291 -3.71 -15.13 1.61
C SER A 291 -2.35 -15.67 1.18
N CYS A 292 -1.49 -14.78 0.70
CA CYS A 292 -0.14 -15.14 0.31
C CYS A 292 0.74 -15.29 1.56
N ARG A 293 1.09 -16.52 1.94
CA ARG A 293 2.07 -16.77 3.02
C ARG A 293 3.48 -16.44 2.56
N GLU A 294 3.78 -16.79 1.30
CA GLU A 294 5.02 -16.48 0.60
C GLU A 294 4.72 -15.52 -0.55
N LEU A 295 5.77 -14.88 -1.07
CA LEU A 295 5.67 -14.05 -2.26
C LEU A 295 5.22 -14.92 -3.46
N PRO A 296 4.16 -14.54 -4.19
CA PRO A 296 3.71 -15.31 -5.33
C PRO A 296 4.75 -15.40 -6.45
N ALA A 297 4.60 -16.41 -7.32
CA ALA A 297 5.48 -16.65 -8.46
C ALA A 297 5.61 -15.44 -9.41
N PHE A 298 4.55 -14.63 -9.56
CA PHE A 298 4.59 -13.42 -10.39
C PHE A 298 5.42 -12.28 -9.78
N ILE A 299 5.80 -12.39 -8.50
CA ILE A 299 6.77 -11.51 -7.83
C ILE A 299 8.14 -12.19 -7.76
N THR A 300 8.22 -13.49 -7.52
CA THR A 300 9.54 -14.14 -7.33
C THR A 300 10.27 -14.46 -8.63
N ASN A 301 9.56 -14.65 -9.75
CA ASN A 301 10.13 -14.98 -11.05
C ASN A 301 10.35 -13.75 -11.96
N ILE A 302 10.69 -12.60 -11.38
CA ILE A 302 11.05 -11.41 -12.16
C ILE A 302 12.33 -11.73 -12.93
N LYS A 303 12.25 -11.65 -14.26
CA LYS A 303 13.39 -11.83 -15.16
C LYS A 303 14.17 -10.52 -15.32
#